data_AF-A0A6A7NAW5-F1
#
_entry.id   AF-A0A6A7NAW5-F1
#
_cell.length_a   1.000
_cell.length_b   1.000
_cell.length_c   1.000
_cell.angle_alpha   90.00
_cell.angle_beta   90.00
_cell.angle_gamma   90.00
#
_symmetry.space_group_name_H-M   'P 1'
#
loop_
_entity.id
_entity.type
_entity.pdbx_description
1 polymer ?
#
loop_
_entity_poly.entity_id
_entity_poly.type
_entity_poly.pdbx_seq_one_letter_code
_entity_poly.pdbx_strand_id
1 'polypeptide(L)'
;MKAKNFLRSVVLIGAVLAASAHANTYSFSFPTAGSTVVSSVGFLTPTEIGYFWSMSRGDSVTQGYAGSGVFGTTNLELDLNVTRNTLNSGASVQWDVLVNGQDVGDWNVAQGDGTGISHLSLSFGAVGGEFNSLALVVKNNVPGGQGSIALGIDTRGSVSAVPEPETYGMLLGGLAVMGLMARRKRA
;
A
#
# COMPACT_ATOMS: atom_id res chain seq x y z
N MET A 1 -58.49 51.29 -4.39
CA MET A 1 -57.15 51.38 -3.78
C MET A 1 -56.31 50.20 -4.24
N LYS A 2 -55.13 50.47 -4.83
CA LYS A 2 -54.18 49.49 -5.39
C LYS A 2 -53.37 48.84 -4.25
N ALA A 3 -53.28 47.51 -4.22
CA ALA A 3 -52.25 46.80 -3.46
C ALA A 3 -51.30 46.13 -4.47
N LYS A 4 -50.20 46.82 -4.75
CA LYS A 4 -49.05 46.34 -5.52
C LYS A 4 -47.93 46.00 -4.54
N ASN A 5 -47.20 44.92 -4.84
CA ASN A 5 -45.84 44.61 -4.42
C ASN A 5 -45.67 43.81 -3.11
N PHE A 6 -45.69 42.48 -3.23
CA PHE A 6 -44.88 41.61 -2.37
C PHE A 6 -43.84 40.92 -3.26
N LEU A 7 -42.70 41.60 -3.42
CA LEU A 7 -41.58 41.17 -4.25
C LEU A 7 -40.94 39.92 -3.65
N ARG A 8 -41.00 38.85 -4.44
CA ARG A 8 -40.27 37.61 -4.29
C ARG A 8 -38.77 37.90 -4.44
N SER A 9 -38.00 37.81 -3.35
CA SER A 9 -36.55 37.75 -3.42
C SER A 9 -36.05 36.69 -2.44
N VAL A 10 -35.99 35.44 -2.90
CA VAL A 10 -35.19 34.40 -2.26
C VAL A 10 -33.96 34.20 -3.14
N VAL A 11 -32.87 34.83 -2.74
CA VAL A 11 -31.55 34.62 -3.32
C VAL A 11 -31.01 33.32 -2.70
N LEU A 12 -31.03 32.22 -3.45
CA LEU A 12 -30.30 30.99 -3.09
C LEU A 12 -28.85 31.14 -3.57
N ILE A 13 -27.93 31.44 -2.66
CA ILE A 13 -26.50 31.25 -2.87
C ILE A 13 -26.19 29.81 -2.44
N GLY A 14 -26.08 28.91 -3.41
CA GLY A 14 -25.58 27.55 -3.18
C GLY A 14 -24.08 27.53 -3.45
N ALA A 15 -23.26 27.72 -2.42
CA ALA A 15 -21.82 27.46 -2.52
C ALA A 15 -21.60 25.94 -2.50
N VAL A 16 -21.16 25.37 -3.62
CA VAL A 16 -20.73 23.97 -3.68
C VAL A 16 -19.31 23.91 -3.12
N LEU A 17 -19.15 23.34 -1.93
CA LEU A 17 -17.84 22.99 -1.37
C LEU A 17 -17.33 21.75 -2.11
N ALA A 18 -16.39 21.95 -3.04
CA ALA A 18 -15.62 20.85 -3.61
C ALA A 18 -14.62 20.39 -2.54
N ALA A 19 -14.88 19.26 -1.89
CA ALA A 19 -13.88 18.61 -1.05
C ALA A 19 -12.79 18.01 -1.96
N SER A 20 -11.53 18.38 -1.74
CA SER A 20 -10.39 17.73 -2.37
C SER A 20 -10.23 16.34 -1.77
N ALA A 21 -10.32 15.29 -2.59
CA ALA A 21 -9.98 13.94 -2.16
C ALA A 21 -8.46 13.85 -1.95
N HIS A 22 -8.03 13.66 -0.71
CA HIS A 22 -6.64 13.38 -0.38
C HIS A 22 -6.45 11.88 -0.22
N ALA A 23 -5.37 11.33 -0.79
CA ALA A 23 -5.02 9.92 -0.59
C ALA A 23 -4.70 9.67 0.89
N ASN A 24 -5.44 8.76 1.51
CA ASN A 24 -5.13 8.35 2.88
C ASN A 24 -3.86 7.51 2.85
N THR A 25 -2.89 7.84 3.71
CA THR A 25 -1.57 7.21 3.73
C THR A 25 -1.26 6.71 5.14
N TYR A 26 -0.80 5.47 5.24
CA TYR A 26 -0.34 4.86 6.49
C TYR A 26 1.14 4.54 6.37
N SER A 27 1.96 5.11 7.26
CA SER A 27 3.40 4.85 7.34
C SER A 27 3.70 3.85 8.45
N PHE A 28 4.68 2.98 8.21
CA PHE A 28 5.05 1.91 9.12
C PHE A 28 6.53 1.54 8.99
N SER A 29 6.99 0.67 9.89
CA SER A 29 8.27 -0.02 9.78
C SER A 29 8.07 -1.48 9.38
N PHE A 30 8.95 -1.99 8.51
CA PHE A 30 8.96 -3.36 8.04
C PHE A 30 10.35 -3.74 7.52
N PRO A 31 10.88 -4.95 7.81
CA PRO A 31 10.45 -5.84 8.91
C PRO A 31 10.70 -5.20 10.28
N THR A 32 10.20 -5.76 11.36
CA THR A 32 10.51 -5.33 12.74
C THR A 32 10.89 -6.53 13.59
N ALA A 33 11.32 -6.31 14.83
CA ALA A 33 11.56 -7.40 15.79
C ALA A 33 10.30 -8.25 16.09
N GLY A 34 9.10 -7.74 15.78
CA GLY A 34 7.83 -8.47 15.91
C GLY A 34 7.41 -9.24 14.66
N SER A 35 8.18 -9.18 13.56
CA SER A 35 7.85 -9.94 12.34
C SER A 35 7.98 -11.45 12.56
N THR A 36 7.11 -12.22 11.91
CA THR A 36 7.27 -13.67 11.79
C THR A 36 8.23 -13.96 10.64
N VAL A 37 9.35 -14.61 10.94
CA VAL A 37 10.40 -14.92 9.97
C VAL A 37 10.52 -16.42 9.79
N VAL A 38 10.37 -16.88 8.54
CA VAL A 38 10.73 -18.23 8.10
C VAL A 38 11.98 -18.09 7.24
N SER A 39 13.07 -18.71 7.67
CA SER A 39 14.35 -18.63 6.96
C SER A 39 15.26 -19.76 7.43
N SER A 40 16.47 -19.86 6.88
CA SER A 40 17.45 -20.83 7.41
C SER A 40 17.86 -20.53 8.87
N VAL A 41 17.84 -19.26 9.28
CA VAL A 41 18.15 -18.78 10.63
C VAL A 41 17.28 -17.55 10.87
N GLY A 42 16.33 -17.61 11.82
CA GLY A 42 15.34 -16.55 12.07
C GLY A 42 15.93 -15.15 12.26
N PHE A 43 16.33 -14.79 13.48
CA PHE A 43 17.04 -13.55 13.77
C PHE A 43 18.54 -13.81 13.87
N LEU A 44 19.34 -13.08 13.09
CA LEU A 44 20.81 -13.17 13.13
C LEU A 44 21.38 -12.29 14.25
N THR A 45 20.82 -11.09 14.39
CA THR A 45 21.17 -10.11 15.42
C THR A 45 19.91 -9.32 15.81
N PRO A 46 19.97 -8.41 16.80
CA PRO A 46 18.84 -7.52 17.10
C PRO A 46 18.43 -6.62 15.93
N THR A 47 19.26 -6.45 14.90
CA THR A 47 18.98 -5.56 13.76
C THR A 47 18.95 -6.28 12.41
N GLU A 48 19.06 -7.61 12.39
CA GLU A 48 19.24 -8.39 11.18
C GLU A 48 18.49 -9.73 11.27
N ILE A 49 17.80 -10.07 10.19
CA ILE A 49 17.02 -11.31 10.05
C ILE A 49 17.49 -12.13 8.87
N GLY A 50 17.42 -13.44 9.05
CA GLY A 50 17.35 -14.40 7.97
C GLY A 50 18.67 -14.79 7.33
N TYR A 51 18.62 -15.98 6.74
CA TYR A 51 19.29 -16.22 5.46
C TYR A 51 18.23 -16.75 4.51
N PHE A 52 17.91 -15.95 3.50
CA PHE A 52 16.84 -16.20 2.54
C PHE A 52 17.42 -16.67 1.21
N TRP A 53 16.92 -17.80 0.72
CA TRP A 53 17.38 -18.42 -0.52
C TRP A 53 16.46 -19.55 -1.03
N SER A 54 15.42 -19.94 -0.29
CA SER A 54 14.68 -21.19 -0.57
C SER A 54 13.16 -21.02 -0.51
N MET A 55 12.53 -20.97 -1.68
CA MET A 55 11.08 -21.15 -1.80
C MET A 55 10.62 -22.51 -1.25
N SER A 56 11.36 -23.59 -1.48
CA SER A 56 10.97 -24.92 -0.99
C SER A 56 10.92 -25.03 0.54
N ARG A 57 11.71 -24.22 1.26
CA ARG A 57 11.61 -24.11 2.72
C ARG A 57 10.46 -23.21 3.16
N GLY A 58 9.92 -22.40 2.26
CA GLY A 58 8.92 -21.39 2.53
C GLY A 58 9.53 -20.14 3.17
N ASP A 59 10.74 -19.75 2.75
CA ASP A 59 11.40 -18.56 3.27
C ASP A 59 10.51 -17.32 3.10
N SER A 60 10.22 -16.62 4.21
CA SER A 60 9.33 -15.48 4.23
C SER A 60 9.56 -14.55 5.42
N VAL A 61 9.06 -13.32 5.31
CA VAL A 61 8.95 -12.37 6.41
C VAL A 61 7.55 -11.76 6.37
N THR A 62 6.80 -11.90 7.46
CA THR A 62 5.40 -11.46 7.54
C THR A 62 5.19 -10.60 8.78
N GLN A 63 4.44 -9.51 8.63
CA GLN A 63 4.07 -8.63 9.73
C GLN A 63 2.60 -8.21 9.65
N GLY A 64 1.94 -8.17 10.80
CA GLY A 64 0.60 -7.62 10.96
C GLY A 64 0.62 -6.15 11.42
N TYR A 65 -0.39 -5.41 11.01
CA TYR A 65 -0.69 -4.04 11.40
C TYR A 65 -2.15 -3.94 11.84
N ALA A 66 -2.41 -3.13 12.85
CA ALA A 66 -3.76 -2.89 13.35
C ALA A 66 -4.10 -1.40 13.22
N GLY A 67 -5.32 -1.09 12.77
CA GLY A 67 -5.83 0.27 12.72
C GLY A 67 -5.04 1.19 11.77
N SER A 68 -4.74 0.73 10.56
CA SER A 68 -4.09 1.57 9.55
C SER A 68 -5.03 2.66 9.02
N GLY A 69 -6.34 2.42 9.06
CA GLY A 69 -7.36 3.31 8.51
C GLY A 69 -7.33 3.43 6.99
N VAL A 70 -6.45 2.70 6.30
CA VAL A 70 -6.31 2.72 4.84
C VAL A 70 -7.08 1.52 4.28
N PHE A 71 -8.16 1.81 3.57
CA PHE A 71 -9.02 0.80 2.94
C PHE A 71 -8.85 0.85 1.43
N GLY A 72 -8.78 -0.31 0.77
CA GLY A 72 -8.64 -0.33 -0.69
C GLY A 72 -7.25 0.13 -1.15
N THR A 73 -6.19 -0.31 -0.47
CA THR A 73 -4.81 0.07 -0.80
C THR A 73 -4.49 -0.19 -2.27
N THR A 74 -3.89 0.79 -2.95
CA THR A 74 -3.50 0.72 -4.37
C THR A 74 -2.01 0.96 -4.61
N ASN A 75 -1.29 1.43 -3.57
CA ASN A 75 0.14 1.71 -3.67
C ASN A 75 0.88 1.24 -2.42
N LEU A 76 2.10 0.78 -2.61
CA LEU A 76 3.06 0.42 -1.56
C LEU A 76 4.42 1.04 -1.90
N GLU A 77 4.97 1.77 -0.94
CA GLU A 77 6.36 2.22 -0.92
C GLU A 77 7.09 1.48 0.18
N LEU A 78 8.29 0.96 -0.11
CA LEU A 78 9.07 0.20 0.86
C LEU A 78 10.56 0.42 0.66
N ASP A 79 11.24 0.79 1.73
CA ASP A 79 12.70 0.69 1.83
C ASP A 79 13.05 -0.69 2.37
N LEU A 80 13.96 -1.38 1.71
CA LEU A 80 14.44 -2.71 2.10
C LEU A 80 15.96 -2.69 2.24
N ASN A 81 16.45 -2.96 3.44
CA ASN A 81 17.88 -2.97 3.71
C ASN A 81 18.44 -4.39 3.55
N VAL A 82 19.20 -4.65 2.49
CA VAL A 82 19.97 -5.88 2.33
C VAL A 82 21.26 -5.73 3.14
N THR A 83 21.35 -6.40 4.28
CA THR A 83 22.53 -6.30 5.18
C THR A 83 23.64 -7.24 4.77
N ARG A 84 23.30 -8.38 4.16
CA ARG A 84 24.25 -9.33 3.57
C ARG A 84 23.76 -9.78 2.22
N ASN A 85 24.68 -9.83 1.28
CA ASN A 85 24.50 -10.44 -0.03
C ASN A 85 25.71 -11.32 -0.30
N THR A 86 25.52 -12.63 -0.18
CA THR A 86 26.57 -13.64 -0.38
C THR A 86 26.34 -14.44 -1.65
N LEU A 87 25.48 -13.94 -2.54
CA LEU A 87 25.10 -14.63 -3.77
C LEU A 87 26.32 -14.80 -4.68
N ASN A 88 26.37 -15.93 -5.38
CA ASN A 88 27.36 -16.17 -6.44
C ASN A 88 26.90 -15.59 -7.78
N SER A 89 27.83 -15.45 -8.73
CA SER A 89 27.53 -14.90 -10.06
C SER A 89 26.35 -15.62 -10.73
N GLY A 90 25.37 -14.83 -11.18
CA GLY A 90 24.15 -15.31 -11.81
C GLY A 90 23.03 -15.75 -10.85
N ALA A 91 23.27 -15.76 -9.53
CA ALA A 91 22.26 -16.07 -8.53
C ALA A 91 21.44 -14.83 -8.13
N SER A 92 20.18 -15.07 -7.78
CA SER A 92 19.26 -14.05 -7.28
C SER A 92 18.26 -14.65 -6.30
N VAL A 93 17.83 -13.87 -5.31
CA VAL A 93 16.65 -14.17 -4.49
C VAL A 93 15.51 -13.28 -4.97
N GLN A 94 14.45 -13.92 -5.43
CA GLN A 94 13.24 -13.28 -5.92
C GLN A 94 12.16 -13.40 -4.87
N TRP A 95 11.34 -12.37 -4.74
CA TRP A 95 10.32 -12.25 -3.72
C TRP A 95 9.00 -11.84 -4.33
N ASP A 96 7.94 -12.51 -3.92
CA ASP A 96 6.57 -11.99 -4.03
C ASP A 96 6.34 -11.03 -2.86
N VAL A 97 5.68 -9.91 -3.14
CA VAL A 97 5.28 -8.90 -2.16
C VAL A 97 3.78 -8.99 -1.98
N LEU A 98 3.33 -9.32 -0.76
CA LEU A 98 1.93 -9.55 -0.48
C LEU A 98 1.39 -8.48 0.48
N VAL A 99 0.30 -7.84 0.10
CA VAL A 99 -0.49 -6.94 0.96
C VAL A 99 -1.79 -7.64 1.30
N ASN A 100 -2.11 -7.81 2.59
CA ASN A 100 -3.27 -8.56 3.05
C ASN A 100 -3.36 -9.99 2.47
N GLY A 101 -2.21 -10.60 2.17
CA GLY A 101 -2.12 -11.92 1.53
C GLY A 101 -2.40 -11.93 0.01
N GLN A 102 -2.67 -10.77 -0.61
CA GLN A 102 -2.76 -10.63 -2.06
C GLN A 102 -1.39 -10.23 -2.61
N ASP A 103 -0.92 -10.94 -3.65
CA ASP A 103 0.27 -10.57 -4.40
C ASP A 103 0.05 -9.22 -5.13
N VAL A 104 0.96 -8.28 -4.88
CA VAL A 104 0.93 -6.92 -5.42
C VAL A 104 2.17 -6.57 -6.24
N GLY A 105 3.14 -7.49 -6.37
CA GLY A 105 4.34 -7.26 -7.14
C GLY A 105 5.56 -7.99 -6.61
N ASP A 106 6.71 -7.67 -7.22
CA ASP A 106 7.95 -8.41 -7.04
C ASP A 106 9.08 -7.54 -6.50
N TRP A 107 9.99 -8.17 -5.76
CA TRP A 107 11.30 -7.63 -5.46
C TRP A 107 12.39 -8.66 -5.75
N ASN A 108 13.53 -8.22 -6.29
CA ASN A 108 14.63 -9.11 -6.66
C ASN A 108 15.94 -8.55 -6.12
N VAL A 109 16.75 -9.43 -5.54
CA VAL A 109 18.13 -9.14 -5.15
C VAL A 109 19.05 -10.11 -5.87
N ALA A 110 19.84 -9.59 -6.80
CA ALA A 110 20.89 -10.32 -7.50
C ALA A 110 22.25 -10.13 -6.83
N GLN A 111 23.20 -10.99 -7.18
CA GLN A 111 24.60 -10.88 -6.74
C GLN A 111 25.22 -9.50 -7.02
N GLY A 112 24.83 -8.86 -8.13
CA GLY A 112 25.37 -7.56 -8.54
C GLY A 112 24.85 -6.36 -7.72
N ASP A 113 23.78 -6.53 -6.94
CA ASP A 113 23.10 -5.41 -6.28
C ASP A 113 23.81 -4.96 -4.99
N GLY A 114 24.73 -5.77 -4.46
CA GLY A 114 25.48 -5.45 -3.24
C GLY A 114 24.62 -5.46 -1.97
N THR A 115 24.94 -4.58 -1.03
CA THR A 115 24.24 -4.38 0.25
C THR A 115 23.82 -2.92 0.41
N GLY A 116 22.82 -2.68 1.25
CA GLY A 116 22.26 -1.35 1.51
C GLY A 116 20.75 -1.27 1.27
N ILE A 117 20.23 -0.05 1.29
CA ILE A 117 18.80 0.22 1.11
C ILE A 117 18.45 0.20 -0.37
N SER A 118 17.50 -0.67 -0.72
CA SER A 118 16.77 -0.68 -1.99
C SER A 118 15.40 -0.06 -1.77
N HIS A 119 15.02 0.88 -2.63
CA HIS A 119 13.68 1.46 -2.62
C HIS A 119 12.78 0.73 -3.62
N LEU A 120 11.59 0.32 -3.18
CA LEU A 120 10.58 -0.39 -3.96
C LEU A 120 9.29 0.43 -3.96
N SER A 121 8.79 0.74 -5.16
CA SER A 121 7.51 1.41 -5.38
C SER A 121 6.63 0.51 -6.25
N LEU A 122 5.46 0.15 -5.73
CA LEU A 122 4.49 -0.73 -6.39
C LEU A 122 3.14 -0.03 -6.49
N SER A 123 2.57 -0.01 -7.69
CA SER A 123 1.20 0.39 -7.95
C SER A 123 0.41 -0.79 -8.50
N PHE A 124 -0.76 -1.05 -7.93
CA PHE A 124 -1.55 -2.26 -8.17
C PHE A 124 -3.06 -1.99 -8.07
N GLY A 125 -3.87 -2.97 -8.47
CA GLY A 125 -5.32 -2.91 -8.30
C GLY A 125 -5.71 -2.94 -6.82
N ALA A 126 -6.78 -2.25 -6.45
CA ALA A 126 -7.19 -2.08 -5.05
C ALA A 126 -7.27 -3.42 -4.29
N VAL A 127 -6.56 -3.50 -3.16
CA VAL A 127 -6.61 -4.65 -2.25
C VAL A 127 -7.78 -4.48 -1.29
N GLY A 128 -8.65 -5.49 -1.21
CA GLY A 128 -9.87 -5.43 -0.41
C GLY A 128 -9.61 -5.30 1.10
N GLY A 129 -10.47 -4.52 1.76
CA GLY A 129 -10.42 -4.32 3.21
C GLY A 129 -9.40 -3.28 3.66
N GLU A 130 -9.21 -3.21 4.97
CA GLU A 130 -8.20 -2.36 5.61
C GLU A 130 -6.81 -2.99 5.46
N PHE A 131 -5.77 -2.20 5.19
CA PHE A 131 -4.38 -2.66 5.26
C PHE A 131 -4.08 -3.20 6.67
N ASN A 132 -3.77 -4.50 6.75
CA ASN A 132 -3.56 -5.22 8.01
C ASN A 132 -2.32 -6.10 8.00
N SER A 133 -1.69 -6.35 6.85
CA SER A 133 -0.50 -7.18 6.79
C SER A 133 0.34 -6.91 5.55
N LEU A 134 1.64 -7.09 5.71
CA LEU A 134 2.64 -7.09 4.64
C LEU A 134 3.48 -8.37 4.79
N ALA A 135 3.76 -9.02 3.65
CA ALA A 135 4.69 -10.14 3.61
C ALA A 135 5.63 -10.04 2.41
N LEU A 136 6.86 -10.50 2.61
CA LEU A 136 7.77 -10.86 1.53
C LEU A 136 7.93 -12.38 1.56
N VAL A 137 7.71 -13.04 0.42
CA VAL A 137 7.82 -14.50 0.30
C VAL A 137 8.80 -14.83 -0.81
N VAL A 138 9.83 -15.63 -0.52
CA VAL A 138 10.80 -16.04 -1.54
C VAL A 138 10.12 -16.95 -2.55
N LYS A 139 10.24 -16.61 -3.84
CA LYS A 139 9.55 -17.30 -4.95
C LYS A 139 10.45 -18.20 -5.80
N ASN A 140 11.74 -18.26 -5.49
CA ASN A 140 12.68 -19.14 -6.18
C ASN A 140 13.61 -19.88 -5.21
N ASN A 141 14.26 -20.92 -5.71
CA ASN A 141 15.36 -21.58 -5.01
C ASN A 141 16.69 -21.12 -5.61
N VAL A 142 17.55 -20.54 -4.79
CA VAL A 142 18.97 -20.40 -5.12
C VAL A 142 19.63 -21.78 -5.04
N PRO A 143 20.35 -22.23 -6.08
CA PRO A 143 21.02 -23.52 -6.05
C PRO A 143 22.00 -23.65 -4.86
N GLY A 144 22.17 -24.88 -4.36
CA GLY A 144 23.06 -25.17 -3.25
C GLY A 144 24.48 -24.65 -3.50
N GLY A 145 25.04 -23.93 -2.51
CA GLY A 145 26.36 -23.34 -2.60
C GLY A 145 26.42 -21.99 -3.34
N GLN A 146 25.29 -21.45 -3.81
CA GLN A 146 25.24 -20.14 -4.48
C GLN A 146 24.88 -18.96 -3.57
N GLY A 147 24.90 -19.17 -2.25
CA GLY A 147 24.75 -18.10 -1.26
C GLY A 147 23.30 -17.78 -0.89
N SER A 148 23.15 -16.67 -0.17
CA SER A 148 21.89 -16.17 0.37
C SER A 148 21.96 -14.66 0.63
N ILE A 149 20.81 -14.08 0.97
CA ILE A 149 20.73 -12.71 1.48
C ILE A 149 20.19 -12.68 2.91
N ALA A 150 20.51 -11.60 3.63
CA ALA A 150 19.91 -11.25 4.91
C ALA A 150 19.31 -9.84 4.84
N LEU A 151 18.30 -9.56 5.66
CA LEU A 151 17.61 -8.28 5.69
C LEU A 151 17.82 -7.58 7.03
N GLY A 152 17.95 -6.26 6.98
CA GLY A 152 17.84 -5.40 8.15
C GLY A 152 16.38 -5.24 8.58
N ILE A 153 16.17 -4.89 9.84
CA ILE A 153 14.85 -4.52 10.35
C ILE A 153 14.71 -3.00 10.50
N ASP A 154 13.49 -2.57 10.81
CA ASP A 154 13.02 -1.21 11.07
C ASP A 154 13.24 -0.23 9.91
N THR A 155 13.21 -0.74 8.68
CA THR A 155 13.14 0.07 7.47
C THR A 155 11.75 0.62 7.23
N ARG A 156 11.65 1.73 6.50
CA ARG A 156 10.41 2.50 6.34
C ARG A 156 9.55 1.92 5.21
N GLY A 157 8.24 1.92 5.42
CA GLY A 157 7.27 1.66 4.37
C GLY A 157 6.06 2.57 4.50
N SER A 158 5.30 2.69 3.43
CA SER A 158 3.99 3.33 3.46
C SER A 158 3.05 2.71 2.45
N VAL A 159 1.78 2.67 2.80
CA VAL A 159 0.70 2.31 1.88
C VAL A 159 -0.23 3.48 1.72
N SER A 160 -0.82 3.61 0.54
CA SER A 160 -1.89 4.56 0.32
C SER A 160 -3.03 3.95 -0.47
N ALA A 161 -4.23 4.45 -0.17
CA ALA A 161 -5.40 4.21 -0.99
C ALA A 161 -5.68 5.50 -1.77
N VAL A 162 -5.80 5.37 -3.09
CA VAL A 162 -6.42 6.42 -3.89
C VAL A 162 -7.92 6.33 -3.61
N PRO A 163 -8.55 7.38 -3.05
CA PRO A 163 -9.98 7.35 -2.81
C PRO A 163 -10.68 7.11 -4.14
N GLU A 164 -11.41 6.00 -4.25
CA GLU A 164 -12.42 5.88 -5.29
C GLU A 164 -13.32 7.08 -5.11
N PRO A 165 -13.50 7.87 -6.17
CA PRO A 165 -13.77 9.26 -5.93
C PRO A 165 -15.17 9.34 -5.37
N GLU A 166 -15.26 9.81 -4.13
CA GLU A 166 -16.47 10.43 -3.60
C GLU A 166 -16.98 11.50 -4.58
N THR A 167 -16.16 11.97 -5.54
CA THR A 167 -16.58 12.70 -6.74
C THR A 167 -17.69 12.02 -7.52
N TYR A 168 -17.76 10.69 -7.68
CA TYR A 168 -18.92 10.07 -8.35
C TYR A 168 -20.16 10.15 -7.46
N GLY A 169 -20.04 9.93 -6.15
CA GLY A 169 -21.13 10.08 -5.20
C GLY A 169 -21.63 11.52 -5.09
N MET A 170 -20.71 12.48 -5.09
CA MET A 170 -20.98 13.92 -5.07
C MET A 170 -21.41 14.46 -6.43
N LEU A 171 -20.97 13.86 -7.54
CA LEU A 171 -21.46 14.16 -8.89
C LEU A 171 -22.90 13.66 -9.03
N LEU A 172 -23.17 12.41 -8.63
CA LEU A 172 -24.52 11.85 -8.62
C LEU A 172 -25.41 12.62 -7.63
N GLY A 173 -24.91 12.94 -6.45
CA GLY A 173 -25.59 13.79 -5.48
C GLY A 173 -25.88 15.19 -6.03
N GLY A 174 -24.89 15.81 -6.69
CA GLY A 174 -25.02 17.09 -7.36
C GLY A 174 -26.05 17.06 -8.51
N LEU A 175 -26.02 16.01 -9.34
CA LEU A 175 -27.00 15.79 -10.41
C LEU A 175 -28.41 15.56 -9.85
N ALA A 176 -28.55 14.83 -8.74
CA ALA A 176 -29.83 14.61 -8.08
C ALA A 176 -30.42 15.94 -7.54
N VAL A 177 -29.59 16.77 -6.89
CA VAL A 177 -30.00 18.10 -6.43
C VAL A 177 -30.41 18.99 -7.61
N MET A 178 -29.61 19.00 -8.69
CA MET A 178 -29.93 19.77 -9.90
C MET A 178 -31.23 19.30 -10.58
N GLY A 179 -31.47 17.98 -10.63
CA GLY A 179 -32.71 17.40 -11.15
C GLY A 179 -33.94 17.79 -10.31
N LEU A 180 -33.82 17.77 -8.98
CA LEU A 180 -34.88 18.22 -8.07
C LEU A 180 -35.18 19.72 -8.23
N MET A 181 -34.15 20.56 -8.40
CA MET A 181 -34.34 21.99 -8.66
C MET A 181 -35.01 22.27 -10.01
N ALA A 182 -34.63 21.54 -11.07
CA ALA A 182 -35.24 21.66 -12.39
C ALA A 182 -36.74 21.29 -12.37
N ARG A 183 -37.12 20.26 -11.58
CA ARG A 183 -38.53 19.85 -11.41
C ARG A 183 -39.37 20.94 -10.74
N ARG A 184 -38.83 21.65 -9.74
CA ARG A 184 -39.54 22.73 -9.02
C ARG A 184 -39.78 23.98 -9.87
N LYS A 185 -39.03 24.20 -10.96
CA LYS A 185 -39.26 25.32 -11.88
C LYS A 185 -40.36 25.06 -12.92
N ARG A 186 -40.77 23.81 -13.11
CA ARG A 186 -41.83 23.43 -14.08
C ARG A 186 -43.22 23.27 -13.45
N ALA A 187 -43.31 23.19 -12.12
CA ALA A 187 -44.56 23.27 -11.37
C ALA A 187 -44.81 24.73 -10.96
#